data_AF-A0A069CY86-F1
#
_entry.id   AF-A0A069CY86-F1
#
_cell.length_a   1.000
_cell.length_b   1.000
_cell.length_c   1.000
_cell.angle_alpha   90.00
_cell.angle_beta   90.00
_cell.angle_gamma   90.00
#
_symmetry.space_group_name_H-M   'P 1'
#
loop_
_entity.id
_entity.type
_entity.pdbx_description
1 polymer ?
#
loop_
_entity_poly.entity_id
_entity_poly.type
_entity_poly.pdbx_seq_one_letter_code
_entity_poly.pdbx_strand_id
1 'polypeptide(L)'
;MRWFGRGPYRVWKNRVPGTNYGIWHKDYNNTITGESFENLVYPEFKGYHANLYWATIENKETPFTVYSASDGVFLRLFTPEEPKGRQDGVNTMPDFPAGDISFLFDIPAIRSFKPVSQHGPQSQPGNIRIKKGDEGIRLNLYFDFRNK
;
A
#
# COMPACT_ATOMS: atom_id res chain seq x y z
N MET A 1 2.49 -13.31 2.76
CA MET A 1 1.40 -12.55 3.42
C MET A 1 0.09 -13.07 2.91
N ARG A 2 -0.84 -13.36 3.83
CA ARG A 2 -2.25 -13.62 3.52
C ARG A 2 -3.11 -12.48 4.06
N TRP A 3 -4.09 -11.98 3.31
CA TRP A 3 -4.92 -10.88 3.79
C TRP A 3 -6.32 -10.89 3.19
N PHE A 4 -7.26 -10.22 3.85
CA PHE A 4 -8.57 -9.86 3.30
C PHE A 4 -8.63 -8.36 3.03
N GLY A 5 -8.94 -8.01 1.78
CA GLY A 5 -9.08 -6.62 1.34
C GLY A 5 -9.15 -6.55 -0.18
N ARG A 6 -8.82 -5.37 -0.73
CA ARG A 6 -8.74 -5.17 -2.18
C ARG A 6 -7.38 -5.61 -2.71
N GLY A 7 -7.38 -6.48 -3.71
CA GLY A 7 -6.16 -7.05 -4.27
C GLY A 7 -6.37 -7.67 -5.66
N PRO A 8 -5.42 -8.52 -6.12
CA PRO A 8 -4.21 -8.94 -5.40
C PRO A 8 -3.00 -7.98 -5.55
N TYR A 9 -3.08 -7.03 -6.48
CA TYR A 9 -2.02 -6.07 -6.77
C TYR A 9 -1.92 -4.96 -5.71
N ARG A 10 -0.73 -4.36 -5.61
CA ARG A 10 -0.56 -3.09 -4.90
C ARG A 10 -1.32 -1.98 -5.62
N VAL A 11 -1.65 -0.91 -4.90
CA VAL A 11 -2.41 0.23 -5.41
C VAL A 11 -1.65 1.55 -5.23
N TRP A 12 -2.14 2.56 -5.95
CA TRP A 12 -1.82 3.97 -5.76
C TRP A 12 -3.12 4.76 -5.67
N LYS A 13 -3.11 5.97 -5.12
CA LYS A 13 -4.34 6.78 -4.98
C LYS A 13 -5.14 6.91 -6.26
N ASN A 14 -4.44 7.15 -7.37
CA ASN A 14 -4.99 7.27 -8.72
C ASN A 14 -5.11 5.94 -9.48
N ARG A 15 -4.94 4.79 -8.80
CA ARG A 15 -4.95 3.42 -9.34
C ARG A 15 -5.53 2.40 -8.34
N VAL A 16 -6.55 2.79 -7.57
CA VAL A 16 -7.31 1.85 -6.72
C VAL A 16 -8.33 1.02 -7.51
N PRO A 17 -9.07 1.59 -8.49
CA PRO A 17 -9.96 0.80 -9.36
C PRO A 17 -9.18 -0.28 -10.12
N GLY A 18 -9.78 -1.47 -10.27
CA GLY A 18 -9.17 -2.65 -10.89
C GLY A 18 -8.79 -3.76 -9.89
N THR A 19 -8.76 -3.45 -8.60
CA THR A 19 -8.69 -4.45 -7.52
C THR A 19 -10.07 -4.94 -7.10
N ASN A 20 -10.18 -6.16 -6.58
CA ASN A 20 -11.44 -6.71 -6.03
C ASN A 20 -11.28 -7.12 -4.57
N TYR A 21 -12.39 -7.17 -3.84
CA TYR A 21 -12.41 -7.76 -2.51
C TYR A 21 -12.20 -9.27 -2.60
N GLY A 22 -11.34 -9.79 -1.73
CA GLY A 22 -11.05 -11.21 -1.68
C GLY A 22 -10.03 -11.54 -0.61
N ILE A 23 -9.90 -12.83 -0.31
CA ILE A 23 -8.79 -13.33 0.50
C ILE A 23 -7.65 -13.64 -0.45
N TRP A 24 -6.56 -12.92 -0.29
CA TRP A 24 -5.40 -13.00 -1.17
C TRP A 24 -4.20 -13.57 -0.42
N HIS A 25 -3.27 -14.14 -1.17
CA HIS A 25 -1.97 -14.57 -0.67
C HIS A 25 -0.87 -14.10 -1.63
N LYS A 26 0.24 -13.63 -1.09
CA LYS A 26 1.43 -13.23 -1.84
C LYS A 26 2.68 -13.71 -1.14
N ASP A 27 3.53 -14.38 -1.91
CA ASP A 27 4.91 -14.64 -1.53
C ASP A 27 5.76 -13.38 -1.67
N TYR A 28 6.77 -13.29 -0.81
CA TYR A 28 7.72 -12.18 -0.84
C TYR A 28 8.46 -12.15 -2.18
N ASN A 29 8.51 -10.97 -2.81
CA ASN A 29 9.30 -10.72 -4.01
C ASN A 29 9.82 -9.28 -4.03
N ASN A 30 10.91 -9.07 -4.77
CA ASN A 30 11.54 -7.77 -4.99
C ASN A 30 11.29 -7.24 -6.41
N THR A 31 10.18 -7.61 -7.05
CA THR A 31 9.90 -7.22 -8.43
C THR A 31 9.88 -5.70 -8.59
N ILE A 32 10.72 -5.17 -9.47
CA ILE A 32 10.72 -3.78 -9.91
C ILE A 32 10.05 -3.72 -11.28
N THR A 33 8.81 -3.22 -11.30
CA THR A 33 8.00 -3.11 -12.53
C THR A 33 8.73 -2.27 -13.58
N GLY A 34 8.93 -2.87 -14.76
CA GLY A 34 9.66 -2.25 -15.86
C GLY A 34 11.19 -2.44 -15.84
N GLU A 35 11.75 -3.13 -14.84
CA GLU A 35 13.20 -3.44 -14.76
C GLU A 35 13.50 -4.92 -14.54
N SER A 36 12.73 -5.63 -13.72
CA SER A 36 12.97 -7.05 -13.43
C SER A 36 12.54 -7.95 -14.61
N PHE A 37 13.34 -8.01 -15.68
CA PHE A 37 13.00 -8.79 -16.88
C PHE A 37 13.20 -10.30 -16.74
N GLU A 38 14.19 -10.73 -15.95
CA GLU A 38 14.55 -12.16 -15.82
C GLU A 38 13.76 -12.89 -14.72
N ASN A 39 13.22 -12.17 -13.74
CA ASN A 39 12.48 -12.74 -12.61
C ASN A 39 11.27 -11.86 -12.26
N LEU A 40 10.37 -11.72 -13.23
CA LEU A 40 9.16 -10.89 -13.12
C LEU A 40 8.06 -11.65 -12.36
N VAL A 41 7.93 -11.38 -11.06
CA VAL A 41 6.89 -12.00 -10.23
C VAL A 41 5.80 -10.98 -9.91
N TYR A 42 4.61 -11.20 -10.47
CA TYR A 42 3.41 -10.45 -10.15
C TYR A 42 2.40 -11.30 -9.38
N PRO A 43 1.57 -10.68 -8.52
CA PRO A 43 1.60 -9.26 -8.10
C PRO A 43 2.85 -8.89 -7.27
N GLU A 44 3.29 -7.63 -7.33
CA GLU A 44 4.42 -7.17 -6.51
C GLU A 44 4.09 -7.28 -5.02
N PHE A 45 5.06 -7.72 -4.20
CA PHE A 45 4.84 -7.81 -2.76
C PHE A 45 4.80 -6.43 -2.09
N LYS A 46 5.80 -5.59 -2.38
CA LYS A 46 6.03 -4.29 -1.72
C LYS A 46 5.06 -3.21 -2.22
N GLY A 47 4.56 -2.37 -1.32
CA GLY A 47 3.70 -1.22 -1.64
C GLY A 47 2.40 -1.19 -0.83
N TYR A 48 1.40 -0.46 -1.33
CA TYR A 48 0.12 -0.27 -0.65
C TYR A 48 -0.96 -1.28 -1.07
N HIS A 49 -1.81 -1.67 -0.14
CA HIS A 49 -2.95 -2.58 -0.33
C HIS A 49 -4.19 -1.92 0.26
N ALA A 50 -5.28 -1.86 -0.50
CA ALA A 50 -6.46 -1.08 -0.13
C ALA A 50 -7.49 -1.88 0.69
N ASN A 51 -8.23 -1.17 1.53
CA ASN A 51 -9.36 -1.65 2.33
C ASN A 51 -9.03 -2.94 3.09
N LEU A 52 -8.01 -2.87 3.93
CA LEU A 52 -7.57 -3.93 4.82
C LEU A 52 -8.65 -4.23 5.88
N TYR A 53 -9.08 -5.48 5.95
CA TYR A 53 -9.83 -6.00 7.10
C TYR A 53 -8.93 -6.79 8.05
N TRP A 54 -8.07 -7.64 7.50
CA TRP A 54 -7.02 -8.30 8.25
C TRP A 54 -5.86 -8.72 7.35
N ALA A 55 -4.66 -8.82 7.90
CA ALA A 55 -3.49 -9.39 7.23
C ALA A 55 -2.65 -10.21 8.20
N THR A 56 -2.33 -11.43 7.80
CA THR A 56 -1.30 -12.27 8.43
C THR A 56 0.01 -12.06 7.69
N ILE A 57 0.98 -11.47 8.41
CA ILE A 57 2.34 -11.25 7.94
C ILE A 57 3.15 -12.49 8.31
N GLU A 58 3.37 -13.33 7.31
CA GLU A 58 4.14 -14.56 7.41
C GLU A 58 5.64 -14.22 7.38
N ASN A 59 6.38 -14.67 8.38
CA ASN A 59 7.84 -14.54 8.45
C ASN A 59 8.43 -15.83 9.05
N LYS A 60 9.77 -15.92 9.06
CA LYS A 60 10.48 -17.13 9.50
C LYS A 60 10.48 -17.37 11.01
N GLU A 61 10.25 -16.32 11.81
CA GLU A 61 10.34 -16.39 13.27
C GLU A 61 8.97 -16.71 13.87
N THR A 62 7.99 -15.85 13.66
CA THR A 62 6.63 -16.02 14.15
C THR A 62 5.68 -15.13 13.34
N PRO A 63 4.70 -15.70 12.62
CA PRO A 63 3.70 -14.90 11.92
C PRO A 63 2.85 -14.12 12.92
N PHE A 64 2.41 -12.94 12.54
CA PHE A 64 1.43 -12.18 13.33
C PHE A 64 0.30 -11.70 12.42
N THR A 65 -0.88 -11.51 13.01
CA THR A 65 -2.06 -11.03 12.29
C THR A 65 -2.47 -9.66 12.81
N VAL A 66 -2.75 -8.74 11.90
CA VAL A 66 -3.33 -7.44 12.22
C VAL A 66 -4.76 -7.42 11.71
N TYR A 67 -5.69 -7.01 12.56
CA TYR A 67 -7.10 -6.78 12.22
C TYR A 67 -7.38 -5.29 12.25
N SER A 68 -8.16 -4.80 11.31
CA SER A 68 -8.67 -3.43 11.33
C SER A 68 -10.14 -3.42 11.74
N ALA A 69 -10.46 -2.60 12.73
CA ALA A 69 -11.84 -2.23 13.05
C ALA A 69 -12.22 -0.85 12.49
N SER A 70 -11.39 -0.31 11.60
CA SER A 70 -11.66 0.89 10.83
C SER A 70 -11.82 0.51 9.35
N ASP A 71 -12.82 1.07 8.68
CA ASP A 71 -12.97 0.89 7.23
C ASP A 71 -11.98 1.76 6.45
N GLY A 72 -11.73 1.38 5.19
CA GLY A 72 -10.94 2.19 4.25
C GLY A 72 -9.44 2.24 4.54
N VAL A 73 -8.92 1.37 5.42
CA VAL A 73 -7.51 1.37 5.81
C VAL A 73 -6.65 0.80 4.70
N PHE A 74 -5.60 1.53 4.36
CA PHE A 74 -4.51 1.05 3.51
C PHE A 74 -3.42 0.43 4.38
N LEU A 75 -2.95 -0.75 3.97
CA LEU A 75 -1.72 -1.35 4.49
C LEU A 75 -0.58 -1.01 3.54
N ARG A 76 0.55 -0.53 4.05
CA ARG A 76 1.82 -0.57 3.32
C ARG A 76 2.67 -1.71 3.86
N LEU A 77 3.17 -2.56 2.96
CA LEU A 77 4.26 -3.47 3.27
C LEU A 77 5.52 -3.10 2.49
N PHE A 78 6.58 -2.78 3.23
CA PHE A 78 7.90 -2.39 2.73
C PHE A 78 7.88 -1.23 1.72
N THR A 79 9.08 -0.80 1.33
CA THR A 79 9.27 0.26 0.36
C THR A 79 9.68 -0.33 -0.99
N PRO A 80 8.88 -0.16 -2.05
CA PRO A 80 9.28 -0.52 -3.40
C PRO A 80 10.52 0.25 -3.87
N GLU A 81 11.30 -0.38 -4.74
CA GLU A 81 12.40 0.28 -5.43
C GLU A 81 11.92 0.89 -6.77
N GLU A 82 12.55 1.99 -7.15
CA GLU A 82 12.33 2.63 -8.45
C GLU A 82 13.16 1.96 -9.54
N PRO A 83 12.64 1.85 -10.78
CA PRO A 83 13.45 1.40 -11.90
C PRO A 83 14.54 2.44 -12.22
N LYS A 84 15.75 1.97 -12.54
CA LYS A 84 16.92 2.78 -12.92
C LYS A 84 16.69 3.54 -14.22
N GLY A 85 16.02 2.92 -15.19
CA GLY A 85 15.75 3.48 -16.53
C GLY A 85 14.59 4.46 -16.62
N ARG A 86 14.20 5.09 -15.50
CA ARG A 86 13.06 6.01 -15.44
C ARG A 86 13.30 7.28 -16.27
N GLN A 87 12.21 7.82 -16.82
CA GLN A 87 12.23 9.01 -17.67
C GLN A 87 12.90 10.19 -16.95
N ASP A 88 13.93 10.77 -17.59
CA ASP A 88 14.73 11.90 -17.10
C ASP A 88 15.36 11.68 -15.72
N GLY A 89 15.52 10.41 -15.29
CA GLY A 89 16.04 10.06 -13.97
C GLY A 89 15.11 10.45 -12.81
N VAL A 90 13.89 10.88 -13.09
CA VAL A 90 12.96 11.38 -12.08
C VAL A 90 12.11 10.25 -11.50
N ASN A 91 11.94 10.26 -10.18
CA ASN A 91 11.10 9.30 -9.46
C ASN A 91 9.67 9.26 -10.02
N THR A 92 9.15 8.05 -10.16
CA THR A 92 7.76 7.80 -10.52
C THR A 92 6.88 7.76 -9.27
N MET A 93 7.44 7.28 -8.17
CA MET A 93 6.85 7.10 -6.87
C MET A 93 7.15 8.33 -5.98
N PRO A 94 6.20 8.73 -5.14
CA PRO A 94 6.41 9.71 -4.09
C PRO A 94 7.29 9.14 -2.97
N ASP A 95 7.84 10.03 -2.14
CA ASP A 95 8.58 9.61 -0.96
C ASP A 95 7.70 8.83 0.01
N PHE A 96 8.29 7.79 0.58
CA PHE A 96 7.65 6.89 1.50
C PHE A 96 7.98 7.29 2.95
N PRO A 97 7.03 7.20 3.91
CA PRO A 97 7.35 7.41 5.31
C PRO A 97 8.36 6.36 5.80
N ALA A 98 9.16 6.74 6.80
CA ALA A 98 10.13 5.86 7.44
C ALA A 98 9.46 4.60 8.05
N GLY A 99 10.24 3.54 8.22
CA GLY A 99 9.78 2.24 8.68
C GLY A 99 9.36 1.33 7.52
N ASP A 100 8.90 0.12 7.85
CA ASP A 100 8.58 -0.92 6.86
C ASP A 100 7.08 -1.15 6.68
N ILE A 101 6.31 -1.08 7.76
CA ILE A 101 4.88 -1.36 7.77
C ILE A 101 4.13 -0.10 8.16
N SER A 102 3.05 0.22 7.45
CA SER A 102 2.23 1.41 7.74
C SER A 102 0.75 1.11 7.58
N PHE A 103 -0.08 1.76 8.38
CA PHE A 103 -1.54 1.72 8.28
C PHE A 103 -2.05 3.15 8.08
N LEU A 104 -2.76 3.40 6.98
CA LEU A 104 -3.07 4.77 6.54
C LEU A 104 -4.53 4.92 6.12
N PHE A 105 -5.08 6.12 6.25
CA PHE A 105 -6.39 6.48 5.68
C PHE A 105 -6.30 7.05 4.26
N ASP A 106 -5.12 7.52 3.86
CA ASP A 106 -4.85 7.99 2.50
C ASP A 106 -3.44 7.57 2.09
N ILE A 107 -3.27 7.38 0.79
CA ILE A 107 -1.99 7.02 0.18
C ILE A 107 -1.69 8.02 -0.94
N PRO A 108 -0.43 8.18 -1.36
CA PRO A 108 -0.12 9.12 -2.41
C PRO A 108 -0.41 8.53 -3.80
N ALA A 109 -0.55 9.41 -4.79
CA ALA A 109 -0.68 9.04 -6.20
C ALA A 109 0.69 8.77 -6.81
N ILE A 110 0.74 7.95 -7.87
CA ILE A 110 1.96 7.72 -8.65
C ILE A 110 1.98 8.64 -9.88
N ARG A 111 3.18 9.09 -10.24
CA ARG A 111 3.43 9.85 -11.47
C ARG A 111 3.22 8.97 -12.70
N SER A 112 2.69 9.56 -13.77
CA SER A 112 2.73 8.99 -15.12
C SER A 112 2.98 10.11 -16.12
N PHE A 113 4.16 10.09 -16.75
CA PHE A 113 4.70 11.10 -17.68
C PHE A 113 4.82 12.52 -17.10
N LYS A 114 3.71 13.15 -16.70
CA LYS A 114 3.63 14.49 -16.09
C LYS A 114 3.66 14.43 -14.56
N PRO A 115 4.07 15.52 -13.86
CA PRO A 115 4.04 15.61 -12.39
C PRO A 115 2.65 15.38 -11.82
N VAL A 116 2.54 14.73 -10.66
CA VAL A 116 1.27 14.35 -9.99
C VAL A 116 0.30 15.53 -9.82
N SER A 117 0.81 16.74 -9.56
CA SER A 117 0.00 17.96 -9.43
C SER A 117 -0.79 18.32 -10.69
N GLN A 118 -0.35 17.89 -11.87
CA GLN A 118 -1.01 18.12 -13.16
C GLN A 118 -1.98 17.00 -13.55
N HIS A 119 -2.14 15.97 -12.72
CA HIS A 119 -3.13 14.92 -12.95
C HIS A 119 -4.50 15.34 -12.41
N GLY A 120 -5.53 14.58 -12.79
CA GLY A 120 -6.90 14.84 -12.38
C GLY A 120 -7.14 14.73 -10.87
N PRO A 121 -8.40 14.95 -10.42
CA PRO A 121 -8.77 15.03 -9.01
C PRO A 121 -8.33 13.83 -8.15
N GLN A 122 -8.32 12.62 -8.72
CA GLN A 122 -7.91 11.39 -8.04
C GLN A 122 -6.43 11.33 -7.66
N SER A 123 -5.61 12.23 -8.20
CA SER A 123 -4.19 12.32 -7.90
C SER A 123 -3.85 13.38 -6.84
N GLN A 124 -4.82 14.20 -6.44
CA GLN A 124 -4.56 15.33 -5.56
C GLN A 124 -4.34 14.87 -4.10
N PRO A 125 -3.56 15.60 -3.29
CA PRO A 125 -3.35 15.29 -1.88
C PRO A 125 -4.67 15.18 -1.11
N GLY A 126 -4.75 14.25 -0.17
CA GLY A 126 -5.90 14.16 0.73
C GLY A 126 -5.95 15.37 1.64
N ASN A 127 -7.17 15.79 1.97
CA ASN A 127 -7.39 16.82 2.98
C ASN A 127 -8.27 16.24 4.08
N ILE A 128 -7.76 16.30 5.31
CA ILE A 128 -8.53 16.00 6.51
C ILE A 128 -8.80 17.33 7.20
N ARG A 129 -10.08 17.64 7.40
CA ARG A 129 -10.50 18.86 8.10
C ARG A 129 -11.14 18.48 9.43
N ILE A 130 -10.42 18.74 10.53
CA ILE A 130 -10.89 18.55 11.90
C ILE A 130 -11.34 19.92 12.42
N LYS A 131 -12.61 20.05 12.82
CA LYS A 131 -13.15 21.29 13.38
C LYS A 131 -13.04 21.31 14.90
N LYS A 132 -13.16 22.50 15.48
CA LYS A 132 -13.23 22.67 16.95
C LYS A 132 -14.46 21.91 17.48
N GLY A 133 -14.22 20.93 18.36
CA GLY A 133 -15.25 20.07 18.93
C GLY A 133 -15.26 18.65 18.34
N ASP A 134 -14.56 18.41 17.23
CA ASP A 134 -14.42 17.06 16.66
C ASP A 134 -13.37 16.25 17.46
N GLU A 135 -13.63 14.97 17.68
CA GLU A 135 -12.70 14.05 18.37
C GLU A 135 -11.49 13.62 17.51
N GLY A 136 -11.38 14.15 16.28
CA GLY A 136 -10.38 13.75 15.29
C GLY A 136 -10.71 12.44 14.58
N ILE A 137 -9.71 11.87 13.89
CA ILE A 137 -9.84 10.59 13.18
C ILE A 137 -9.15 9.50 13.99
N ARG A 138 -9.83 8.37 14.19
CA ARG A 138 -9.31 7.21 14.93
C ARG A 138 -9.09 6.02 14.01
N LEU A 139 -7.90 5.44 14.10
CA LEU A 139 -7.52 4.20 13.44
C LEU A 139 -7.44 3.08 14.50
N ASN A 140 -8.37 2.13 14.44
CA ASN A 140 -8.45 1.04 15.41
C ASN A 140 -7.87 -0.24 14.81
N LEU A 141 -6.77 -0.71 15.38
CA LEU A 141 -6.05 -1.91 14.96
C LEU A 141 -5.87 -2.87 16.14
N TYR A 142 -6.00 -4.16 15.87
CA TYR A 142 -5.71 -5.23 16.83
C TYR A 142 -4.58 -6.09 16.30
N PHE A 143 -3.55 -6.28 17.11
CA PHE A 143 -2.40 -7.10 16.76
C PHE A 143 -2.48 -8.43 17.54
N ASP A 144 -2.43 -9.53 16.81
CA ASP A 144 -2.44 -10.88 17.34
C ASP A 144 -1.11 -11.58 17.03
N PHE A 145 -0.33 -11.78 18.10
CA PHE A 145 0.98 -12.44 18.08
C PHE A 145 0.93 -13.86 18.65
N ARG A 146 -0.26 -14.41 18.91
CA ARG A 146 -0.38 -15.75 19.47
C ARG A 146 0.06 -16.77 18.43
N ASN A 147 0.98 -17.66 18.83
CA ASN A 147 1.32 -18.83 18.05
C ASN A 147 0.11 -19.76 17.97
N LYS A 148 -0.29 -20.14 16.76
CA LYS A 148 -1.22 -21.24 16.55
C LYS A 148 -0.45 -22.54 16.40
#